data_AF-A0A2D5XHD1-F1
#
_entry.id   AF-A0A2D5XHD1-F1
#
_cell.length_a   1.000
_cell.length_b   1.000
_cell.length_c   1.000
_cell.angle_alpha   90.00
_cell.angle_beta   90.00
_cell.angle_gamma   90.00
#
_symmetry.space_group_name_H-M   'P 1'
#
loop_
_entity.id
_entity.type
_entity.pdbx_description
1 polymer ?
#
loop_
_entity_poly.entity_id
_entity_poly.type
_entity_poly.pdbx_seq_one_letter_code
_entity_poly.pdbx_strand_id
1 'polypeptide(L)'
;MREKVSGQMTSDSLQSLIDDTVAKINLEKLKRYALQIGVLAEMIIPAYEENQIDGKLTQDLDRLHYIAGDTGRRLVGTPFDHVAELCESLIKVTSDIRAAMVCPERKDLDLLKQLARAVQGAFDITEDVADIARKISASIDQRKSIKQETN
;
A
#
# COMPACT_ATOMS: atom_id res chain seq x y z
N MET A 1 -40.72 -9.30 27.66
CA MET A 1 -39.40 -9.57 27.05
C MET A 1 -39.23 -8.66 25.84
N ARG A 2 -38.63 -7.46 25.97
CA ARG A 2 -38.37 -6.58 24.82
C ARG A 2 -37.27 -5.52 24.99
N GLU A 3 -36.37 -5.67 25.98
CA GLU A 3 -35.32 -4.67 26.25
C GLU A 3 -33.89 -5.14 25.97
N LYS A 4 -33.64 -6.40 25.61
CA LYS A 4 -32.27 -6.89 25.35
C LYS A 4 -31.76 -6.73 23.92
N VAL A 5 -32.61 -6.31 22.97
CA VAL A 5 -32.27 -6.29 21.53
C VAL A 5 -31.66 -4.96 21.08
N SER A 6 -31.91 -3.85 21.80
CA SER A 6 -31.47 -2.52 21.35
C SER A 6 -29.99 -2.21 21.61
N GLY A 7 -29.36 -2.82 22.64
CA GLY A 7 -27.96 -2.54 22.98
C GLY A 7 -26.93 -3.31 22.15
N GLN A 8 -27.31 -4.47 21.60
CA GLN A 8 -26.42 -5.29 20.75
C GLN A 8 -26.35 -4.74 19.32
N MET A 9 -27.47 -4.34 18.72
CA MET A 9 -27.50 -3.76 17.36
C MET A 9 -26.70 -2.45 17.25
N THR A 10 -26.63 -1.64 18.31
CA THR A 10 -25.82 -0.41 18.37
C THR A 10 -24.34 -0.68 18.57
N SER A 11 -23.99 -1.77 19.25
CA SER A 11 -22.59 -2.18 19.47
C SER A 11 -21.99 -2.76 18.19
N ASP A 12 -22.75 -3.58 17.46
CA ASP A 12 -22.29 -4.21 16.21
C ASP A 12 -22.11 -3.17 15.08
N SER A 13 -22.99 -2.17 15.00
CA SER A 13 -22.86 -1.06 14.05
C SER A 13 -21.70 -0.11 14.38
N LEU A 14 -21.41 0.12 15.66
CA LEU A 14 -20.25 0.90 16.08
C LEU A 14 -18.94 0.14 15.83
N GLN A 15 -18.90 -1.17 16.12
CA GLN A 15 -17.74 -2.01 15.85
C GLN A 15 -17.44 -2.07 14.34
N SER A 16 -18.46 -2.24 13.51
CA SER A 16 -18.32 -2.18 12.04
C SER A 16 -17.75 -0.84 11.56
N LEU A 17 -18.18 0.29 12.16
CA LEU A 17 -17.68 1.62 11.79
C LEU A 17 -16.20 1.82 12.18
N ILE A 18 -15.81 1.26 13.33
CA ILE A 18 -14.43 1.23 13.80
C ILE A 18 -13.58 0.37 12.87
N ASP A 19 -14.04 -0.81 12.52
CA ASP A 19 -13.34 -1.75 11.64
C ASP A 19 -13.14 -1.14 10.24
N ASP A 20 -14.15 -0.46 9.69
CA ASP A 20 -14.06 0.27 8.43
C ASP A 20 -13.05 1.44 8.49
N THR A 21 -12.98 2.12 9.63
CA THR A 21 -12.03 3.23 9.84
C THR A 21 -10.60 2.69 9.96
N VAL A 22 -10.42 1.58 10.68
CA VAL A 22 -9.14 0.87 10.82
C VAL A 22 -8.66 0.37 9.45
N ALA A 23 -9.57 -0.21 8.64
CA ALA A 23 -9.26 -0.66 7.28
C ALA A 23 -8.81 0.50 6.38
N LYS A 24 -9.45 1.66 6.45
CA LYS A 24 -9.05 2.87 5.71
C LYS A 24 -7.67 3.39 6.13
N ILE A 25 -7.41 3.47 7.44
CA ILE A 25 -6.10 3.90 7.95
C ILE A 25 -5.00 2.93 7.52
N ASN A 26 -5.29 1.64 7.50
CA ASN A 26 -4.35 0.63 7.04
C ASN A 26 -4.06 0.79 5.54
N LEU A 27 -5.07 1.04 4.71
CA LEU A 27 -4.89 1.31 3.29
C LEU A 27 -4.01 2.53 3.02
N GLU A 28 -4.27 3.66 3.70
CA GLU A 28 -3.46 4.88 3.54
C GLU A 28 -2.00 4.67 3.98
N LYS A 29 -1.76 3.86 5.02
CA LYS A 29 -0.40 3.46 5.40
C LYS A 29 0.27 2.61 4.32
N LEU A 30 -0.45 1.66 3.73
CA LEU A 30 0.07 0.80 2.66
C LEU A 30 0.43 1.62 1.40
N LYS A 31 -0.42 2.59 1.02
CA LYS A 31 -0.11 3.55 -0.06
C LYS A 31 1.17 4.33 0.20
N ARG A 32 1.32 4.87 1.42
CA ARG A 32 2.53 5.59 1.82
C ARG A 32 3.77 4.70 1.76
N TYR A 33 3.66 3.40 2.03
CA TYR A 33 4.77 2.48 1.90
C TYR A 33 5.11 2.16 0.45
N ALA A 34 4.11 2.00 -0.42
CA ALA A 34 4.31 1.84 -1.86
C ALA A 34 5.05 3.04 -2.47
N LEU A 35 4.68 4.26 -2.09
CA LEU A 35 5.39 5.48 -2.49
C LEU A 35 6.85 5.47 -2.00
N GLN A 36 7.07 5.11 -0.73
CA GLN A 36 8.43 5.03 -0.17
C GLN A 36 9.30 3.98 -0.88
N ILE A 37 8.73 2.83 -1.27
CA ILE A 37 9.42 1.81 -2.04
C ILE A 37 9.91 2.38 -3.38
N GLY A 38 9.04 3.12 -4.08
CA GLY A 38 9.40 3.78 -5.34
C GLY A 38 10.52 4.80 -5.17
N VAL A 39 10.40 5.70 -4.19
CA VAL A 39 11.43 6.71 -3.89
C VAL A 39 12.77 6.07 -3.54
N LEU A 40 12.79 4.99 -2.76
CA LEU A 40 14.03 4.28 -2.44
C LEU A 40 14.66 3.66 -3.69
N ALA A 41 13.87 3.04 -4.57
CA ALA A 41 14.39 2.50 -5.84
C ALA A 41 14.96 3.62 -6.73
N GLU A 42 14.32 4.79 -6.76
CA GLU A 42 14.79 5.99 -7.47
C GLU A 42 16.08 6.59 -6.89
N MET A 43 16.42 6.31 -5.63
CA MET A 43 17.71 6.70 -5.05
C MET A 43 18.79 5.63 -5.23
N ILE A 44 18.44 4.36 -5.06
CA ILE A 44 19.38 3.23 -5.10
C ILE A 44 19.95 3.04 -6.51
N ILE A 45 19.13 3.09 -7.55
CA ILE A 45 19.57 2.80 -8.92
C ILE A 45 20.59 3.85 -9.41
N PRO A 46 20.32 5.17 -9.30
CA PRO A 46 21.30 6.18 -9.69
C PRO A 46 22.59 6.12 -8.87
N ALA A 47 22.52 5.78 -7.57
CA ALA A 47 23.72 5.63 -6.75
C ALA A 47 24.68 4.55 -7.31
N TYR A 48 24.15 3.47 -7.88
CA TYR A 48 24.96 2.48 -8.60
C TYR A 48 25.50 3.01 -9.94
N GLU A 49 24.68 3.73 -10.70
CA GLU A 49 25.09 4.33 -11.99
C GLU A 49 26.20 5.39 -11.80
N GLU A 50 26.15 6.14 -10.71
CA GLU A 50 27.12 7.18 -10.34
C GLU A 50 28.29 6.66 -9.51
N ASN A 51 28.35 5.35 -9.25
CA ASN A 51 29.38 4.69 -8.43
C ASN A 51 29.50 5.26 -7.01
N GLN A 52 28.39 5.70 -6.43
CA GLN A 52 28.25 6.19 -5.06
C GLN A 52 27.97 5.04 -4.08
N ILE A 53 28.90 4.08 -4.04
CA ILE A 53 28.77 2.91 -3.17
C ILE A 53 29.27 3.27 -1.76
N ASP A 54 28.38 3.88 -0.97
CA ASP A 54 28.70 4.43 0.34
C ASP A 54 27.76 3.91 1.46
N GLY A 55 27.92 4.49 2.65
CA GLY A 55 27.08 4.17 3.80
C GLY A 55 25.61 4.57 3.62
N LYS A 56 25.32 5.56 2.78
CA LYS A 56 23.95 6.00 2.49
C LYS A 56 23.24 4.99 1.59
N LEU A 57 23.90 4.50 0.53
CA LEU A 57 23.36 3.43 -0.31
C LEU A 57 23.04 2.17 0.51
N THR A 58 23.93 1.83 1.44
CA THR A 58 23.71 0.74 2.39
C THR A 58 22.44 0.94 3.22
N GLN A 59 22.26 2.13 3.79
CA GLN A 59 21.07 2.46 4.59
C GLN A 59 19.78 2.46 3.75
N ASP A 60 19.85 2.92 2.51
CA ASP A 60 18.70 2.94 1.60
C ASP A 60 18.26 1.51 1.23
N LEU A 61 19.21 0.59 0.97
CA LEU A 61 18.93 -0.83 0.75
C LEU A 61 18.35 -1.52 2.00
N ASP A 62 18.94 -1.30 3.17
CA ASP A 62 18.45 -1.87 4.43
C ASP A 62 17.03 -1.37 4.74
N ARG A 63 16.76 -0.09 4.45
CA ARG A 63 15.44 0.51 4.61
C ARG A 63 14.42 -0.05 3.61
N LEU A 64 14.82 -0.24 2.35
CA LEU A 64 13.95 -0.85 1.34
C LEU A 64 13.56 -2.27 1.74
N HIS A 65 14.53 -3.07 2.18
CA HIS A 65 14.31 -4.42 2.68
C HIS A 65 13.32 -4.42 3.86
N TYR A 66 13.52 -3.52 4.84
CA TYR A 66 12.62 -3.40 5.99
C TYR A 66 11.19 -3.02 5.59
N ILE A 67 11.02 -1.99 4.75
CA ILE A 67 9.70 -1.50 4.35
C ILE A 67 8.97 -2.55 3.51
N ALA A 68 9.66 -3.22 2.60
CA ALA A 68 9.08 -4.31 1.81
C ALA A 68 8.59 -5.45 2.71
N GLY A 69 9.39 -5.84 3.71
CA GLY A 69 9.00 -6.86 4.69
C GLY A 69 7.82 -6.47 5.58
N ASP A 70 7.80 -5.24 6.10
CA ASP A 70 6.66 -4.76 6.89
C ASP A 70 5.38 -4.63 6.05
N THR A 71 5.51 -4.17 4.80
CA THR A 71 4.40 -4.04 3.87
C THR A 71 3.83 -5.41 3.52
N GLY A 72 4.66 -6.36 3.09
CA GLY A 72 4.23 -7.72 2.76
C GLY A 72 3.45 -8.38 3.90
N ARG A 73 3.96 -8.33 5.14
CA ARG A 73 3.27 -8.92 6.31
C ARG A 73 1.90 -8.30 6.60
N ARG A 74 1.72 -7.01 6.31
CA ARG A 74 0.45 -6.30 6.55
C ARG A 74 -0.58 -6.50 5.45
N LEU A 75 -0.15 -6.96 4.29
CA LEU A 75 -1.02 -7.25 3.15
C LEU A 75 -1.66 -8.64 3.26
N VAL A 76 -1.06 -9.54 4.06
CA VAL A 76 -1.56 -10.90 4.23
C VAL A 76 -2.99 -10.91 4.74
N GLY A 77 -3.88 -11.59 4.01
CA GLY A 77 -5.31 -11.69 4.36
C GLY A 77 -6.12 -10.41 4.08
N THR A 78 -5.55 -9.45 3.36
CA THR A 78 -6.27 -8.28 2.84
C THR A 78 -6.64 -8.49 1.37
N PRO A 79 -7.50 -7.65 0.76
CA PRO A 79 -7.73 -7.68 -0.69
C PRO A 79 -6.46 -7.48 -1.55
N PHE A 80 -5.38 -7.00 -0.93
CA PHE A 80 -4.09 -6.76 -1.55
C PHE A 80 -3.07 -7.89 -1.29
N ASP A 81 -3.52 -9.06 -0.86
CA ASP A 81 -2.67 -10.23 -0.58
C ASP A 81 -1.73 -10.58 -1.75
N HIS A 82 -2.22 -10.44 -2.98
CA HIS A 82 -1.43 -10.60 -4.21
C HIS A 82 -0.21 -9.65 -4.32
N VAL A 83 -0.24 -8.51 -3.63
CA VAL A 83 0.88 -7.56 -3.56
C VAL A 83 1.95 -8.01 -2.56
N ALA A 84 1.61 -8.91 -1.63
CA ALA A 84 2.58 -9.48 -0.70
C ALA A 84 3.67 -10.29 -1.45
N GLU A 85 3.30 -11.01 -2.51
CA GLU A 85 4.24 -11.76 -3.37
C GLU A 85 5.26 -10.83 -4.08
N LEU A 86 4.81 -9.63 -4.48
CA LEU A 86 5.70 -8.60 -5.03
C LEU A 86 6.68 -8.08 -3.97
N CYS A 87 6.19 -7.89 -2.75
CA CYS A 87 7.02 -7.48 -1.62
C CYS A 87 8.07 -8.56 -1.25
N GLU A 88 7.71 -9.84 -1.30
CA GLU A 88 8.65 -10.95 -1.08
C GLU A 88 9.75 -10.98 -2.16
N SER A 89 9.36 -10.79 -3.43
CA SER A 89 10.32 -10.68 -4.53
C SER A 89 11.26 -9.49 -4.34
N LEU A 90 10.73 -8.36 -3.87
CA LEU A 90 11.51 -7.14 -3.61
C LEU A 90 12.51 -7.34 -2.46
N ILE A 91 12.12 -8.04 -1.39
CA ILE A 91 13.00 -8.42 -0.26
C ILE A 91 14.17 -9.26 -0.76
N LYS A 92 13.88 -10.26 -1.59
CA LYS A 92 14.92 -11.16 -2.14
C LYS A 92 15.92 -10.39 -2.99
N VAL A 93 15.45 -9.64 -3.98
CA VAL A 93 16.31 -8.85 -4.87
C VAL A 93 17.14 -7.82 -4.10
N THR A 94 16.52 -7.14 -3.12
CA THR A 94 17.24 -6.18 -2.27
C THR A 94 18.32 -6.87 -1.44
N SER A 95 18.06 -8.09 -0.95
CA SER A 95 19.05 -8.90 -0.23
C SER A 95 20.20 -9.35 -1.13
N ASP A 96 19.90 -9.76 -2.36
CA ASP A 96 20.90 -10.19 -3.34
C ASP A 96 21.83 -9.01 -3.72
N ILE A 97 21.26 -7.84 -3.97
CA ILE A 97 22.02 -6.59 -4.20
C ILE A 97 22.87 -6.23 -2.97
N ARG A 98 22.29 -6.35 -1.77
CA ARG A 98 22.97 -6.07 -0.50
C ARG A 98 24.10 -7.05 -0.21
N ALA A 99 24.01 -8.30 -0.66
CA ALA A 99 25.09 -9.26 -0.54
C ALA A 99 26.21 -8.98 -1.55
N ALA A 100 25.85 -8.52 -2.75
CA ALA A 100 26.76 -8.20 -3.84
C ALA A 100 27.18 -6.71 -3.89
N MET A 101 27.05 -5.95 -2.77
CA MET A 101 27.15 -4.47 -2.70
C MET A 101 28.04 -3.77 -3.73
N VAL A 102 29.28 -4.25 -3.89
CA VAL A 102 30.29 -3.59 -4.73
C VAL A 102 30.02 -3.79 -6.22
N CYS A 103 29.42 -4.91 -6.59
CA CYS A 103 29.14 -5.28 -7.97
C CYS A 103 27.88 -6.16 -8.05
N PRO A 104 26.68 -5.58 -7.84
CA PRO A 104 25.44 -6.31 -8.01
C PRO A 104 25.23 -6.67 -9.47
N GLU A 105 24.48 -7.74 -9.73
CA GLU A 105 24.14 -8.08 -11.11
C GLU A 105 23.19 -7.03 -11.69
N ARG A 106 23.44 -6.62 -12.94
CA ARG A 106 22.58 -5.64 -13.64
C ARG A 106 21.11 -6.07 -13.67
N LYS A 107 20.87 -7.37 -13.82
CA LYS A 107 19.52 -7.95 -13.83
C LYS A 107 18.78 -7.68 -12.51
N ASP A 108 19.49 -7.64 -11.38
CA ASP A 108 18.88 -7.42 -10.06
C ASP A 108 18.49 -5.95 -9.90
N LEU A 109 19.29 -5.02 -10.41
CA LEU A 109 18.95 -3.60 -10.46
C LEU A 109 17.74 -3.33 -11.38
N ASP A 110 17.70 -3.98 -12.54
CA ASP A 110 16.56 -3.88 -13.46
C ASP A 110 15.28 -4.47 -12.84
N LEU A 111 15.40 -5.59 -12.12
CA LEU A 111 14.29 -6.23 -11.43
C LEU A 111 13.79 -5.41 -10.24
N LEU A 112 14.70 -4.80 -9.46
CA LEU A 112 14.38 -3.86 -8.38
C LEU A 112 13.47 -2.74 -8.90
N LYS A 113 13.84 -2.13 -10.03
CA LYS A 113 13.08 -1.06 -10.69
C LYS A 113 11.68 -1.51 -11.08
N GLN A 114 11.57 -2.69 -11.70
CA GLN A 114 10.30 -3.24 -12.17
C GLN A 114 9.37 -3.59 -11.01
N LEU A 115 9.90 -4.23 -9.97
CA LEU A 115 9.16 -4.59 -8.76
C LEU A 115 8.66 -3.36 -8.01
N ALA A 116 9.52 -2.34 -7.83
CA ALA A 116 9.11 -1.10 -7.17
C ALA A 116 7.93 -0.42 -7.91
N ARG A 117 8.00 -0.36 -9.25
CA ARG A 117 6.91 0.17 -10.09
C ARG A 117 5.63 -0.68 -10.01
N ALA A 118 5.76 -2.01 -10.00
CA ALA A 118 4.62 -2.90 -9.88
C ALA A 118 3.91 -2.73 -8.53
N VAL A 119 4.67 -2.61 -7.44
CA VAL A 119 4.12 -2.32 -6.11
C VAL A 119 3.41 -0.98 -6.09
N GLN A 120 3.99 0.10 -6.64
CA GLN A 120 3.32 1.40 -6.74
C GLN A 120 2.01 1.31 -7.54
N GLY A 121 2.06 0.70 -8.73
CA GLY A 121 0.89 0.57 -9.60
C GLY A 121 -0.27 -0.21 -8.98
N ALA A 122 0.03 -1.19 -8.12
CA ALA A 122 -0.99 -1.96 -7.42
C ALA A 122 -1.84 -1.10 -6.46
N PHE A 123 -1.28 -0.01 -5.92
CA PHE A 123 -2.00 0.89 -5.03
C PHE A 123 -2.64 2.09 -5.76
N ASP A 124 -2.05 2.56 -6.86
CA ASP A 124 -2.59 3.67 -7.67
C ASP A 124 -3.95 3.31 -8.32
N ILE A 125 -4.15 2.06 -8.74
CA ILE A 125 -5.41 1.62 -9.39
C ILE A 125 -6.61 1.65 -8.43
N THR A 126 -6.38 1.51 -7.13
CA THR A 126 -7.47 1.40 -6.15
C THR A 126 -8.10 2.72 -5.74
N GLU A 127 -7.42 3.83 -5.99
CA GLU A 127 -7.90 5.17 -5.64
C GLU A 127 -9.06 5.59 -6.55
N ASP A 128 -8.99 5.26 -7.84
CA ASP A 128 -10.01 5.68 -8.80
C ASP A 128 -11.35 4.97 -8.55
N VAL A 129 -11.34 3.66 -8.34
CA VAL A 129 -12.59 2.88 -8.24
C VAL A 129 -13.39 3.21 -6.96
N ALA A 130 -12.72 3.35 -5.81
CA ALA A 130 -13.39 3.61 -4.53
C ALA A 130 -13.84 5.07 -4.37
N ASP A 131 -13.10 6.03 -4.92
CA ASP A 131 -13.53 7.44 -4.95
C ASP A 131 -14.62 7.68 -5.99
N ILE A 132 -14.55 7.01 -7.15
CA ILE A 132 -15.64 7.03 -8.14
C ILE A 132 -16.92 6.46 -7.53
N ALA A 133 -16.87 5.30 -6.85
CA ALA A 133 -18.03 4.70 -6.21
C ALA A 133 -18.65 5.64 -5.16
N ARG A 134 -17.82 6.28 -4.32
CA ARG A 134 -18.28 7.27 -3.33
C ARG A 134 -18.91 8.51 -3.98
N LYS A 135 -18.34 9.03 -5.07
CA LYS A 135 -18.90 10.15 -5.84
C LYS A 135 -20.25 9.79 -6.47
N ILE A 136 -20.39 8.58 -6.98
CA ILE A 136 -21.65 8.08 -7.56
C ILE A 136 -22.72 7.97 -6.48
N SER A 137 -22.42 7.32 -5.34
CA SER A 137 -23.36 7.21 -4.22
C SER A 137 -23.79 8.57 -3.68
N ALA A 138 -22.85 9.50 -3.47
CA ALA A 138 -23.15 10.85 -3.02
C ALA A 138 -24.04 11.63 -4.02
N SER A 139 -23.83 11.43 -5.33
CA SER A 139 -24.65 12.05 -6.37
C SER A 139 -26.08 11.49 -6.43
N ILE A 140 -26.28 10.22 -6.06
CA ILE A 140 -27.60 9.58 -5.99
C ILE A 140 -28.37 10.07 -4.76
N ASP A 141 -27.70 10.19 -3.61
CA ASP A 141 -28.32 10.67 -2.37
C ASP A 141 -28.74 12.14 -2.48
N GLN A 142 -27.92 12.98 -3.11
CA GLN A 142 -28.24 14.39 -3.37
C GLN A 142 -29.43 14.57 -4.33
N ARG A 143 -29.64 13.64 -5.27
CA ARG A 143 -30.82 13.65 -6.17
C ARG A 143 -32.10 13.20 -5.46
N LYS A 144 -32.00 12.36 -4.43
CA LYS A 144 -33.15 11.91 -3.62
C LYS A 144 -33.67 13.01 -2.71
N SER A 145 -32.79 13.78 -2.07
CA SER A 145 -33.18 14.90 -1.20
C SER A 145 -33.89 16.02 -1.98
N ILE A 146 -33.42 16.36 -3.18
CA ILE A 146 -34.06 17.39 -4.03
C ILE A 146 -35.48 16.99 -4.47
N LYS A 147 -35.75 15.69 -4.66
CA LYS A 147 -37.08 15.18 -5.05
C LYS A 147 -38.08 15.07 -3.90
N GLN A 148 -37.65 15.17 -2.64
CA GLN A 148 -38.54 15.09 -1.48
C GLN A 148 -39.04 16.46 -0.99
N GLU A 149 -38.37 17.56 -1.38
CA GLU A 149 -38.77 18.92 -1.01
C GLU A 149 -39.67 19.61 -2.05
N THR A 150 -39.97 18.96 -3.17
CA THR A 150 -40.77 19.51 -4.29
C THR A 150 -42.15 18.85 -4.46
N ASN A 151 -42.68 18.21 -3.42
CA ASN A 151 -44.01 17.61 -3.42
C ASN A 151 -44.90 18.15 -2.31
#